data_AF-X1SRM4-F1
#
_entry.id   AF-X1SRM4-F1
#
_cell.length_a   1.000
_cell.length_b   1.000
_cell.length_c   1.000
_cell.angle_alpha   90.00
_cell.angle_beta   90.00
_cell.angle_gamma   90.00
#
_symmetry.space_group_name_H-M   'P 1'
#
loop_
_entity.id
_entity.type
_entity.pdbx_description
1 polymer ?
#
loop_
_entity_poly.entity_id
_entity_poly.type
_entity_poly.pdbx_seq_one_letter_code
_entity_poly.pdbx_strand_id
1 'polypeptide(L)'
;ELHGRLPLYHIDLYRLDHIEEVEELGLDNYLYGKGVCVIEWAEKGLSVLPAEHLMIQIGYLSDTERSFQLKPNGKRYLEVLGQLKHLTLN
;
A
#
# COMPACT_ATOMS: atom_id res chain seq x y z
N GLU A 1 5.91 22.70 5.80
CA GLU A 1 5.28 21.37 5.71
C GLU A 1 5.07 21.02 4.24
N LEU A 2 5.30 19.76 3.85
CA LEU A 2 5.03 19.32 2.48
C LEU A 2 3.54 18.93 2.39
N HIS A 3 2.73 19.79 1.78
CA HIS A 3 1.31 19.50 1.55
C HIS A 3 1.15 18.83 0.17
N GLY A 4 0.83 17.55 0.17
CA GLY A 4 0.38 16.84 -1.03
C GLY A 4 -1.07 17.17 -1.36
N ARG A 5 -1.50 16.83 -2.59
CA ARG A 5 -2.90 16.97 -3.03
C ARG A 5 -3.89 16.14 -2.18
N LEU A 6 -3.42 15.07 -1.56
CA LEU A 6 -4.21 14.18 -0.71
C LEU A 6 -3.48 13.96 0.63
N PRO A 7 -4.21 13.79 1.75
CA PRO A 7 -3.64 13.26 2.97
C PRO A 7 -2.97 11.90 2.71
N LEU A 8 -1.77 11.71 3.24
CA LEU A 8 -1.04 10.45 3.21
C LEU A 8 -1.06 9.84 4.60
N TYR A 9 -1.56 8.62 4.73
CA TYR A 9 -1.51 7.83 5.95
C TYR A 9 -0.47 6.74 5.74
N HIS A 10 0.62 6.80 6.51
CA HIS A 10 1.64 5.77 6.53
C HIS A 10 1.40 4.87 7.75
N ILE A 11 1.28 3.58 7.50
CA ILE A 11 0.97 2.56 8.51
C ILE A 11 2.06 1.49 8.42
N ASP A 12 2.68 1.15 9.54
CA ASP A 12 3.71 0.11 9.63
C ASP A 12 3.24 -0.97 10.60
N LEU A 13 3.02 -2.18 10.08
CA LEU A 13 2.54 -3.33 10.87
C LEU A 13 3.68 -4.19 11.43
N TYR A 14 4.96 -3.79 11.28
CA TYR A 14 6.12 -4.61 11.67
C TYR A 14 6.05 -5.14 13.11
N ARG A 15 5.51 -4.35 14.04
CA ARG A 15 5.47 -4.68 15.48
C ARG A 15 4.27 -5.52 15.93
N LEU A 16 3.35 -5.82 15.02
CA LEU A 16 2.16 -6.61 15.36
C LEU A 16 2.46 -8.07 15.07
N ASP A 17 2.23 -8.92 16.04
CA ASP A 17 2.54 -10.35 15.93
C ASP A 17 1.30 -11.18 15.60
N HIS A 18 0.11 -10.62 15.86
CA HIS A 18 -1.18 -11.28 15.70
C HIS A 18 -2.15 -10.42 14.89
N ILE A 19 -2.99 -11.07 14.07
CA ILE A 19 -3.95 -10.37 13.20
C ILE A 19 -5.00 -9.62 14.01
N GLU A 20 -5.36 -10.15 15.18
CA GLU A 20 -6.31 -9.57 16.12
C GLU A 20 -5.84 -8.18 16.59
N GLU A 21 -4.53 -7.98 16.77
CA GLU A 21 -3.97 -6.67 17.13
C GLU A 21 -4.17 -5.65 16.01
N VAL A 22 -4.16 -6.09 14.74
CA VAL A 22 -4.42 -5.24 13.58
C VAL A 22 -5.90 -4.84 13.52
N GLU A 23 -6.80 -5.77 13.81
CA GLU A 23 -8.25 -5.51 13.89
C GLU A 23 -8.58 -4.46 14.97
N GLU A 24 -7.89 -4.53 16.11
CA GLU A 24 -8.09 -3.60 17.23
C GLU A 24 -7.55 -2.18 16.96
N LEU A 25 -6.70 -1.97 15.95
CA LEU A 25 -6.17 -0.64 15.61
C LEU A 25 -7.24 0.34 15.10
N GLY A 26 -8.41 -0.15 14.67
CA GLY A 26 -9.48 0.71 14.18
C GLY A 26 -9.10 1.49 12.92
N LEU A 27 -8.48 0.81 11.95
CA LEU A 27 -7.92 1.44 10.74
C LEU A 27 -8.99 1.92 9.73
N ASP A 28 -10.26 1.60 9.93
CA ASP A 28 -11.35 1.85 8.97
C ASP A 28 -11.45 3.31 8.52
N ASN A 29 -11.30 4.25 9.44
CA ASN A 29 -11.38 5.69 9.12
C ASN A 29 -10.27 6.15 8.15
N TYR A 30 -9.15 5.45 8.15
CA TYR A 30 -8.03 5.71 7.25
C TYR A 30 -8.20 4.95 5.94
N LEU A 31 -8.47 3.63 6.02
CA LEU A 31 -8.62 2.73 4.87
C LEU A 31 -9.76 3.14 3.93
N TYR A 32 -10.87 3.61 4.52
CA TYR A 32 -12.06 4.06 3.78
C TYR A 32 -12.21 5.60 3.80
N GLY A 33 -11.16 6.31 4.23
CA GLY A 33 -11.12 7.76 4.27
C GLY A 33 -10.88 8.42 2.90
N LYS A 34 -10.62 9.73 2.91
CA LYS A 34 -10.36 10.53 1.69
C LYS A 34 -8.86 10.65 1.32
N GLY A 35 -8.00 9.93 2.03
CA GLY A 35 -6.55 9.96 1.84
C GLY A 35 -6.04 8.78 1.01
N VAL A 36 -4.71 8.65 0.95
CA VAL A 36 -4.02 7.47 0.45
C VAL A 36 -3.36 6.77 1.62
N CYS A 37 -3.60 5.47 1.78
CA CYS A 37 -2.88 4.64 2.74
C CYS A 37 -1.69 3.95 2.06
N VAL A 38 -0.52 4.02 2.70
CA VAL A 38 0.67 3.22 2.38
C VAL A 38 0.96 2.36 3.59
N ILE A 39 0.90 1.05 3.40
CA ILE A 39 0.96 0.07 4.49
C ILE A 39 2.18 -0.81 4.29
N GLU A 40 3.13 -0.73 5.22
CA GLU A 40 4.29 -1.62 5.30
C GLU A 40 3.95 -2.87 6.11
N TRP A 41 4.56 -4.00 5.74
CA TRP A 41 4.27 -5.32 6.32
C TRP A 41 2.79 -5.71 6.24
N ALA A 42 2.13 -5.30 5.14
CA ALA A 42 0.71 -5.51 4.86
C ALA A 42 0.27 -6.99 4.93
N GLU A 43 1.20 -7.91 4.70
CA GLU A 43 0.98 -9.36 4.85
C GLU A 43 0.50 -9.76 6.25
N LYS A 44 0.84 -8.98 7.29
CA LYS A 44 0.38 -9.20 8.67
C LYS A 44 -1.09 -8.87 8.88
N GLY A 45 -1.70 -8.13 7.96
CA GLY A 45 -3.05 -7.57 8.07
C GLY A 45 -4.01 -7.97 6.96
N LEU A 46 -3.69 -8.95 6.10
CA LEU A 46 -4.41 -9.14 4.82
C LEU A 46 -5.93 -9.30 4.94
N SER A 47 -6.44 -9.88 6.03
CA SER A 47 -7.88 -10.06 6.24
C SER A 47 -8.64 -8.75 6.52
N VAL A 48 -7.95 -7.72 7.04
CA VAL A 48 -8.54 -6.42 7.37
C VAL A 48 -8.35 -5.38 6.28
N LEU A 49 -7.46 -5.65 5.31
CA LEU A 49 -7.20 -4.70 4.23
C LEU A 49 -8.35 -4.70 3.22
N PRO A 50 -8.58 -3.55 2.54
CA PRO A 50 -9.58 -3.49 1.47
C PRO A 50 -9.31 -4.50 0.36
N ALA A 51 -10.39 -5.11 -0.14
CA ALA A 51 -10.32 -6.09 -1.23
C ALA A 51 -9.68 -5.52 -2.51
N GLU A 52 -9.92 -4.24 -2.80
CA GLU A 52 -9.21 -3.51 -3.84
C GLU A 52 -8.00 -2.77 -3.24
N HIS A 53 -6.81 -3.04 -3.76
CA HIS A 53 -5.56 -2.38 -3.36
C HIS A 53 -4.49 -2.55 -4.46
N LEU A 54 -3.40 -1.80 -4.37
CA LEU A 54 -2.19 -2.08 -5.14
C LEU A 54 -1.15 -2.71 -4.21
N MET A 55 -0.92 -4.01 -4.35
CA MET A 55 0.13 -4.70 -3.61
C MET A 55 1.48 -4.42 -4.28
N ILE A 56 2.45 -3.93 -3.52
CA ILE A 56 3.81 -3.65 -4.00
C ILE A 56 4.77 -4.54 -3.23
N GLN A 57 5.48 -5.40 -3.97
CA GLN A 57 6.54 -6.23 -3.39
C GLN A 57 7.89 -5.68 -3.85
N ILE A 58 8.77 -5.44 -2.88
CA ILE A 58 10.11 -4.94 -3.12
C ILE A 58 11.09 -6.09 -2.86
N GLY A 59 11.74 -6.58 -3.90
CA GLY A 59 12.75 -7.63 -3.81
C GLY A 59 14.16 -7.07 -3.74
N TYR A 60 15.02 -7.74 -2.98
CA TYR A 60 16.45 -7.47 -2.97
C TYR A 60 17.15 -8.12 -4.16
N LEU A 61 17.91 -7.36 -4.95
CA LEU A 61 18.72 -7.90 -6.06
C LEU A 61 20.21 -7.78 -5.77
N SER A 62 20.66 -6.62 -5.32
CA SER A 62 22.04 -6.32 -4.92
C SER A 62 22.05 -5.15 -3.92
N ASP A 63 23.21 -4.74 -3.43
CA ASP A 63 23.32 -3.63 -2.47
C ASP A 63 22.63 -2.35 -3.00
N THR A 64 22.74 -2.09 -4.30
CA THR A 64 22.21 -0.89 -4.97
C THR A 64 20.96 -1.13 -5.81
N GLU A 65 20.51 -2.38 -5.99
CA GLU A 65 19.38 -2.70 -6.87
C GLU A 65 18.24 -3.38 -6.14
N ARG A 66 17.02 -3.03 -6.54
CA ARG A 66 15.77 -3.61 -6.04
C ARG A 66 14.89 -3.97 -7.22
N SER A 67 14.12 -5.05 -7.08
CA SER A 67 13.01 -5.33 -7.97
C SER A 67 11.71 -4.82 -7.36
N PHE A 68 10.82 -4.30 -8.20
CA PHE A 68 9.48 -3.88 -7.78
C PHE A 68 8.45 -4.67 -8.55
N GLN A 69 7.61 -5.42 -7.86
CA GLN A 69 6.45 -6.09 -8.44
C GLN A 69 5.17 -5.40 -7.97
N LEU A 70 4.44 -4.83 -8.92
CA LEU A 70 3.17 -4.14 -8.69
C LEU A 70 2.01 -5.08 -9.09
N LYS A 71 1.18 -5.46 -8.13
CA LYS A 71 0.04 -6.37 -8.30
C LYS A 71 -1.26 -5.60 -7.98
N PRO A 72 -1.96 -5.08 -9.00
CA PRO A 72 -3.21 -4.38 -8.79
C PRO A 72 -4.33 -5.39 -8.53
N ASN A 73 -5.10 -5.13 -7.47
CA ASN A 73 -6.34 -5.82 -7.15
C ASN A 73 -7.50 -4.82 -7.28
N GLY A 74 -8.47 -5.12 -8.14
CA GLY A 74 -9.59 -4.22 -8.41
C GLY A 74 -9.38 -3.28 -9.60
N LYS A 75 -10.51 -2.78 -10.14
CA LYS A 75 -10.52 -1.96 -11.37
C LYS A 75 -9.76 -0.65 -11.17
N ARG A 76 -9.94 -0.02 -10.01
CA ARG A 76 -9.27 1.24 -9.65
C ARG A 76 -7.75 1.15 -9.78
N TYR A 77 -7.16 0.06 -9.29
CA TYR A 77 -5.71 -0.10 -9.23
C TYR A 77 -5.11 -0.61 -10.55
N LEU A 78 -5.90 -1.29 -11.39
CA LEU A 78 -5.53 -1.56 -12.78
C LEU A 78 -5.36 -0.25 -13.58
N GLU A 79 -6.29 0.70 -13.41
CA GLU A 79 -6.21 2.01 -14.03
C GLU A 79 -5.00 2.82 -13.54
N VAL A 80 -4.73 2.78 -12.22
CA VAL A 80 -3.53 3.42 -11.64
C VAL A 80 -2.26 2.83 -12.23
N LEU A 81 -2.14 1.50 -12.31
CA LEU A 81 -0.96 0.86 -12.91
C LEU A 81 -0.81 1.23 -14.39
N GLY A 82 -1.93 1.34 -15.12
CA GLY A 82 -1.96 1.84 -16.49
C GLY A 82 -1.33 3.22 -16.61
N GLN A 83 -1.73 4.16 -15.75
CA GLN A 83 -1.20 5.53 -15.72
C GLN A 83 0.31 5.57 -15.40
N LEU A 84 0.78 4.72 -14.48
CA LEU A 84 2.21 4.63 -14.13
C LEU A 84 3.09 4.20 -15.30
N LYS A 85 2.64 3.26 -16.15
CA LYS A 85 3.39 2.83 -17.34
C LYS A 85 3.60 3.94 -18.36
N HIS A 86 2.71 4.92 -18.39
CA HIS A 86 2.83 6.07 -19.29
C HIS A 86 3.82 7.11 -18.75
N LEU A 87 4.12 7.09 -17.44
CA LEU A 87 5.08 7.99 -16.80
C LEU A 87 6.53 7.53 -16.96
N THR A 88 6.78 6.24 -17.19
CA THR A 88 8.13 5.68 -17.41
C THR A 88 8.60 5.68 -18.87
N LEU A 89 7.78 6.16 -19.80
CA LEU A 89 8.09 6.24 -21.24
C LEU A 89 8.30 7.68 -21.74
N ASN A 90 8.46 8.65 -20.84
CA ASN A 90 8.82 10.04 -21.16
C ASN A 90 10.19 10.40 -20.62
#